data_AF-A0A4Q4V9Y5-F1
#
_entry.id   AF-A0A4Q4V9Y5-F1
#
_cell.length_a   1.000
_cell.length_b   1.000
_cell.length_c   1.000
_cell.angle_alpha   90.00
_cell.angle_beta   90.00
_cell.angle_gamma   90.00
#
_symmetry.space_group_name_H-M   'P 1'
#
loop_
_entity.id
_entity.type
_entity.pdbx_description
1 polymer ?
#
loop_
_entity_poly.entity_id
_entity_poly.type
_entity_poly.pdbx_seq_one_letter_code
_entity_poly.pdbx_strand_id
1 'polypeptide(L)'
;MLNLKTRAIALIAELQNLPAARSLPRIVGRGTLRNDLQLLECSAVESVDFDLENLIPLLDTVLNNESDELIWNKAYDAVTKR
;
A
#
# COMPACT_ATOMS: atom_id res chain seq x y z
N MET A 1 0.29 15.15 -16.47
CA MET A 1 -0.83 14.23 -16.17
C MET A 1 -0.26 13.14 -15.26
N LEU A 2 -0.65 13.10 -13.98
CA LEU A 2 -0.18 12.05 -13.05
C LEU A 2 -0.78 10.71 -13.48
N ASN A 3 0.06 9.72 -13.81
CA ASN A 3 -0.39 8.38 -14.18
C ASN A 3 -0.81 7.58 -12.93
N LEU A 4 -1.51 6.45 -13.13
CA LEU A 4 -2.04 5.62 -12.04
C LEU A 4 -0.95 5.18 -11.06
N LYS A 5 0.23 4.84 -11.59
CA LYS A 5 1.41 4.45 -10.81
C LYS A 5 1.83 5.52 -9.80
N THR A 6 1.96 6.78 -10.23
CA THR A 6 2.36 7.86 -9.33
C THR A 6 1.33 8.10 -8.22
N ARG A 7 0.03 7.95 -8.52
CA ARG A 7 -1.04 8.06 -7.50
C ARG A 7 -1.00 6.93 -6.50
N ALA A 8 -0.74 5.71 -6.96
CA ALA A 8 -0.61 4.54 -6.09
C ALA A 8 0.60 4.68 -5.13
N ILE A 9 1.74 5.11 -5.65
CA ILE A 9 2.95 5.42 -4.85
C ILE A 9 2.64 6.48 -3.80
N ALA A 10 1.97 7.58 -4.19
CA ALA A 10 1.60 8.63 -3.25
C ALA A 10 0.67 8.12 -2.15
N LEU A 11 -0.33 7.29 -2.47
CA LEU A 11 -1.20 6.68 -1.47
C LEU A 11 -0.42 5.79 -0.49
N ILE A 12 0.51 4.96 -0.98
CA ILE A 12 1.35 4.11 -0.14
C ILE A 12 2.20 4.97 0.82
N ALA A 13 2.76 6.08 0.32
CA ALA A 13 3.53 7.02 1.14
C ALA A 13 2.67 7.68 2.24
N GLU A 14 1.43 8.06 1.92
CA GLU A 14 0.49 8.59 2.92
C GLU A 14 0.12 7.54 3.98
N LEU A 15 -0.18 6.31 3.58
CA LEU A 15 -0.47 5.21 4.52
C LEU A 15 0.70 4.96 5.48
N GLN A 16 1.94 5.03 5.01
CA GLN A 16 3.13 4.91 5.86
C GLN A 16 3.24 6.01 6.94
N ASN A 17 2.70 7.20 6.67
CA ASN A 17 2.73 8.32 7.60
C ASN A 17 1.69 8.20 8.72
N LEU A 18 0.68 7.35 8.56
CA LEU A 18 -0.36 7.13 9.56
C LEU A 18 0.16 6.37 10.80
N PRO A 19 -0.31 6.69 12.02
CA PRO A 19 0.07 5.96 13.24
C PRO A 19 -0.27 4.46 13.17
N ALA A 20 -1.37 4.11 12.50
CA ALA A 20 -1.80 2.72 12.33
C ALA A 20 -0.73 1.88 11.61
N ALA A 21 -0.10 2.38 10.55
CA ALA A 21 0.96 1.64 9.85
C ALA A 21 2.17 1.30 10.73
N ARG A 22 2.45 2.13 11.75
CA ARG A 22 3.54 1.91 12.73
C ARG A 22 3.13 0.98 13.89
N SER A 23 1.85 0.68 14.02
CA SER A 23 1.28 -0.15 15.09
C SER A 23 0.88 -1.52 14.58
N LEU A 24 0.45 -1.60 13.32
CA LEU A 24 0.02 -2.81 12.66
C LEU A 24 1.23 -3.73 12.40
N PRO A 25 1.09 -5.04 12.67
CA PRO A 25 2.17 -6.00 12.49
C PRO A 25 2.59 -6.13 11.03
N ARG A 26 3.84 -6.52 10.81
CA ARG A 26 4.34 -6.94 9.51
C ARG A 26 3.71 -8.27 9.07
N ILE A 27 3.61 -8.53 7.77
CA ILE A 27 3.16 -9.84 7.25
C ILE A 27 4.20 -10.93 7.57
N VAL A 28 5.49 -10.68 7.30
CA VAL A 28 6.54 -11.69 7.47
C VAL A 28 7.71 -11.14 8.29
N GLY A 29 8.01 -11.80 9.40
CA GLY A 29 9.18 -11.49 10.24
C GLY A 29 8.94 -10.36 11.23
N ARG A 30 10.02 -9.66 11.62
CA ARG A 30 9.95 -8.53 12.56
C ARG A 30 9.70 -7.22 11.80
N GLY A 31 8.93 -6.32 12.43
CA GLY A 31 8.65 -4.98 11.93
C GLY A 31 7.16 -4.64 12.01
N THR A 32 6.78 -3.65 11.23
CA THR A 32 5.41 -3.12 11.15
C THR A 32 4.94 -3.11 9.70
N LEU A 33 3.63 -2.95 9.47
CA LEU A 33 3.06 -2.78 8.14
C LEU A 33 3.70 -1.61 7.38
N ARG A 34 4.14 -0.56 8.07
CA ARG A 34 4.93 0.53 7.47
C ARG A 34 6.16 0.00 6.72
N ASN A 35 6.85 -1.01 7.25
CA ASN A 35 8.02 -1.58 6.58
C ASN A 35 7.64 -2.34 5.30
N ASP A 36 6.52 -3.06 5.31
CA ASP A 36 6.03 -3.75 4.11
C ASP A 36 5.58 -2.77 3.03
N LEU A 37 4.88 -1.70 3.42
CA LEU A 37 4.50 -0.61 2.53
C LEU A 37 5.71 0.10 1.92
N GLN A 38 6.78 0.31 2.71
CA GLN A 38 8.03 0.88 2.21
C GLN A 38 8.70 -0.01 1.16
N LEU A 39 8.70 -1.33 1.35
CA LEU A 39 9.23 -2.27 0.37
C LEU A 39 8.42 -2.29 -0.93
N LEU A 40 7.10 -2.19 -0.81
CA LEU A 40 6.20 -2.08 -1.94
C LEU A 40 6.40 -0.78 -2.72
N GLU A 41 6.55 0.35 -2.02
CA GLU A 41 6.86 1.64 -2.62
C GLU A 41 8.18 1.59 -3.42
N CYS A 42 9.26 1.08 -2.82
CA CYS A 42 10.55 0.92 -3.51
C CYS A 42 10.41 0.06 -4.77
N SER A 43 9.69 -1.07 -4.68
CA SER A 43 9.45 -1.95 -5.84
C SER A 43 8.68 -1.23 -6.95
N ALA A 44 7.70 -0.40 -6.59
CA ALA A 44 6.95 0.39 -7.55
C ALA A 44 7.82 1.49 -8.19
N VAL A 45 8.67 2.17 -7.43
CA VAL A 45 9.55 3.22 -7.97
C VAL A 45 10.57 2.63 -8.94
N GLU A 46 11.18 1.50 -8.60
CA GLU A 46 12.27 0.89 -9.38
C GLU A 46 11.80 0.16 -10.65
N SER A 47 10.61 -0.45 -10.64
CA SER A 47 10.12 -1.23 -11.78
C SER A 47 9.31 -0.39 -12.77
N VAL A 48 9.76 -0.30 -14.03
CA VAL A 48 9.02 0.37 -15.11
C VAL A 48 7.65 -0.30 -15.31
N ASP A 49 7.62 -1.63 -15.30
CA ASP A 49 6.45 -2.47 -15.51
C ASP A 49 5.87 -3.00 -14.20
N PHE A 50 5.89 -2.17 -13.14
CA PHE A 50 5.31 -2.56 -11.86
C PHE A 50 3.82 -2.91 -12.01
N ASP A 51 3.47 -4.12 -11.61
CA ASP A 51 2.10 -4.61 -11.66
C ASP A 51 1.24 -3.92 -10.59
N LEU A 52 0.33 -3.06 -11.06
CA LEU A 52 -0.59 -2.32 -10.22
C LEU A 52 -1.86 -3.11 -9.89
N GLU A 53 -2.08 -4.31 -10.43
CA GLU A 53 -3.30 -5.09 -10.21
C GLU A 53 -3.58 -5.32 -8.72
N ASN A 54 -2.53 -5.55 -7.93
CA ASN A 54 -2.65 -5.74 -6.49
C ASN A 54 -2.98 -4.44 -5.72
N LEU A 55 -2.78 -3.27 -6.34
CA LEU A 55 -3.09 -1.96 -5.74
C LEU A 55 -4.46 -1.40 -6.15
N ILE A 56 -5.05 -1.91 -7.23
CA ILE A 56 -6.38 -1.47 -7.67
C ILE A 56 -7.43 -1.64 -6.55
N PRO A 57 -7.52 -2.78 -5.84
CA PRO A 57 -8.49 -2.93 -4.75
C PRO A 57 -8.27 -1.92 -3.61
N LEU A 58 -7.01 -1.61 -3.28
CA LEU A 58 -6.70 -0.61 -2.26
C LEU A 58 -7.13 0.80 -2.71
N LEU A 59 -6.80 1.18 -3.94
CA LEU A 59 -7.21 2.45 -4.52
C LEU A 59 -8.73 2.60 -4.54
N ASP A 60 -9.45 1.55 -4.93
CA ASP A 60 -10.91 1.55 -4.99
C ASP A 60 -11.52 1.74 -3.59
N THR A 61 -11.03 1.02 -2.57
CA THR A 61 -11.53 1.21 -1.19
C THR A 61 -11.31 2.62 -0.64
N VAL A 62 -10.17 3.24 -0.95
CA VAL A 62 -9.89 4.62 -0.53
C VAL A 62 -10.77 5.62 -1.29
N LEU A 63 -10.97 5.43 -2.59
CA LEU A 63 -11.80 6.32 -3.42
C LEU A 63 -13.28 6.23 -3.06
N ASN A 64 -13.76 5.05 -2.67
CA ASN A 64 -15.14 4.83 -2.22
C ASN A 64 -15.35 5.23 -0.75
N ASN A 65 -14.32 5.73 -0.08
CA ASN A 65 -14.37 6.17 1.32
C ASN A 65 -14.90 5.05 2.25
N GLU A 66 -14.42 3.83 2.00
CA GLU A 66 -14.71 2.65 2.80
C GLU A 66 -14.15 2.79 4.23
N SER A 67 -14.51 1.86 5.12
CA SER A 67 -14.03 1.88 6.50
C SER A 67 -12.51 1.71 6.59
N ASP A 68 -11.91 2.30 7.63
CA ASP A 68 -10.48 2.13 7.93
C ASP A 68 -10.07 0.65 7.98
N GLU A 69 -10.93 -0.21 8.54
CA GLU A 69 -10.71 -1.65 8.59
C GLU A 69 -10.55 -2.25 7.18
N LEU A 70 -11.45 -1.90 6.25
CA LEU A 70 -11.37 -2.38 4.87
C LEU A 70 -10.13 -1.85 4.15
N ILE A 71 -9.78 -0.57 4.36
CA ILE A 71 -8.58 0.05 3.79
C ILE A 71 -7.33 -0.68 4.28
N TRP A 72 -7.20 -0.93 5.58
CA TRP A 72 -6.04 -1.64 6.13
C TRP A 72 -5.99 -3.10 5.70
N ASN A 73 -7.13 -3.79 5.60
CA ASN A 73 -7.19 -5.13 5.02
C ASN A 73 -6.69 -5.15 3.58
N LYS A 74 -7.06 -4.15 2.76
CA LYS A 74 -6.52 -4.02 1.39
C LYS A 74 -5.06 -3.61 1.33
N ALA A 75 -4.57 -2.85 2.30
CA ALA A 75 -3.15 -2.59 2.43
C ALA A 75 -2.37 -3.88 2.68
N TYR A 76 -2.88 -4.76 3.55
CA TYR A 76 -2.31 -6.10 3.77
C TYR A 76 -2.38 -6.99 2.53
N ASP A 77 -3.51 -7.02 1.83
CA ASP A 77 -3.63 -7.78 0.57
C ASP A 77 -2.57 -7.33 -0.45
N ALA A 78 -2.37 -6.02 -0.58
CA ALA A 78 -1.45 -5.40 -1.53
C ALA A 78 0.03 -5.72 -1.26
N VAL A 79 0.43 -5.89 0.00
CA VAL A 79 1.81 -6.26 0.37
C VAL A 79 2.05 -7.78 0.47
N THR A 80 0.98 -8.59 0.48
CA THR A 80 1.06 -10.07 0.56
C THR A 80 1.28 -10.72 -0.80
N LYS A 81 0.63 -10.23 -1.85
CA LYS A 81 0.72 -10.81 -3.20
C LYS A 81 1.93 -10.22 -3.93
N ARG A 82 2.96 -11.05 -4.14
CA ARG A 82 4.11 -10.77 -4.99
C ARG A 82 4.15 -11.74 -6.15
#